data_AF-A0A849U220-F1
#
_entry.id   AF-A0A849U220-F1
#
_cell.length_a   1.000
_cell.length_b   1.000
_cell.length_c   1.000
_cell.angle_alpha   90.00
_cell.angle_beta   90.00
_cell.angle_gamma   90.00
#
_symmetry.space_group_name_H-M   'P 1'
#
loop_
_entity.id
_entity.type
_entity.pdbx_description
1 polymer ?
#
loop_
_entity_poly.entity_id
_entity_poly.type
_entity_poly.pdbx_seq_one_letter_code
_entity_poly.pdbx_strand_id
1 'polypeptide(L)'
;MIKNWPTYLQDNSRHPVTVAEAVDRLMLVLDGEQKIAIASLQEENLIDLHFSLGMNIRNAFGLHEPGSKLLVSINNTIHPDDASGVSIRALWLKLT
;
A
#
# COMPACT_ATOMS: atom_id res chain seq x y z
N MET A 1 -0.09 -1.52 -18.52
CA MET A 1 -0.48 -2.92 -18.32
C MET A 1 -0.60 -3.17 -16.82
N ILE A 2 -1.65 -3.85 -16.36
CA ILE A 2 -1.76 -4.25 -14.95
C ILE A 2 -0.78 -5.41 -14.75
N LYS A 3 0.32 -5.18 -14.05
CA LYS A 3 1.17 -6.28 -13.57
C LYS A 3 0.35 -7.07 -12.56
N ASN A 4 0.21 -8.38 -12.78
CA ASN A 4 -0.34 -9.28 -11.78
C ASN A 4 0.57 -9.21 -10.55
N TRP A 5 0.05 -8.66 -9.45
CA TRP A 5 0.75 -8.67 -8.18
C TRP A 5 1.04 -10.12 -7.81
N PRO A 6 2.29 -10.42 -7.37
CA PRO A 6 2.64 -11.78 -6.99
C PRO A 6 1.62 -12.37 -6.00
N THR A 7 1.21 -13.61 -6.25
CA THR A 7 0.21 -14.32 -5.43
C THR A 7 0.60 -14.39 -3.95
N TYR A 8 1.90 -14.35 -3.63
CA TYR A 8 2.38 -14.33 -2.24
C TYR A 8 2.01 -13.04 -1.48
N LEU A 9 1.67 -11.95 -2.17
CA LEU A 9 1.17 -10.74 -1.51
C LEU A 9 -0.27 -10.90 -1.07
N GLN A 10 -1.04 -11.72 -1.78
CA GLN A 10 -2.44 -12.04 -1.49
C GLN A 10 -2.58 -13.24 -0.54
N ASP A 11 -1.47 -13.78 -0.05
CA ASP A 11 -1.48 -14.82 0.98
C ASP A 11 -1.85 -14.18 2.32
N ASN A 12 -3.08 -14.43 2.76
CA ASN A 12 -3.63 -13.90 4.01
C ASN A 12 -2.78 -14.23 5.24
N SER A 13 -2.05 -15.36 5.23
CA SER A 13 -1.14 -15.72 6.34
C SER A 13 0.10 -14.82 6.41
N ARG A 14 0.31 -14.01 5.37
CA ARG A 14 1.48 -13.15 5.19
C ARG A 14 1.08 -11.71 4.94
N HIS A 15 -0.10 -11.22 5.31
CA HIS A 15 -0.35 -9.77 5.23
C HIS A 15 0.69 -8.98 6.03
N PRO A 16 1.12 -7.78 5.57
CA PRO A 16 1.94 -6.91 6.38
C PRO A 16 1.23 -6.59 7.70
N VAL A 17 2.01 -6.46 8.76
CA VAL A 17 1.53 -6.13 10.11
C VAL A 17 1.80 -4.67 10.43
N THR A 18 2.79 -4.05 9.79
CA THR A 18 3.17 -2.65 10.01
C THR A 18 3.25 -1.88 8.70
N VAL A 19 3.19 -0.55 8.78
CA VAL A 19 3.40 0.33 7.62
C VAL A 19 4.78 0.11 7.00
N ALA A 20 5.82 -0.14 7.80
CA ALA A 20 7.16 -0.43 7.29
C ALA A 20 7.18 -1.69 6.42
N GLU A 21 6.56 -2.79 6.89
CA GLU A 21 6.44 -4.03 6.10
C GLU A 21 5.60 -3.84 4.84
N ALA A 22 4.53 -3.04 4.92
CA ALA A 22 3.71 -2.69 3.77
C ALA A 22 4.54 -1.97 2.70
N VAL A 23 5.35 -0.99 3.12
CA VAL A 23 6.27 -0.27 2.22
C VAL A 23 7.34 -1.19 1.64
N ASP A 24 7.95 -2.08 2.43
CA ASP A 24 8.96 -3.01 1.94
C ASP A 24 8.41 -3.95 0.86
N ARG A 25 7.16 -4.40 1.02
CA ARG A 25 6.47 -5.19 -0.03
C ARG A 25 6.23 -4.38 -1.28
N LEU A 26 5.76 -3.14 -1.15
CA LEU A 26 5.57 -2.25 -2.29
C LEU A 26 6.90 -2.01 -3.03
N MET A 27 7.99 -1.85 -2.29
CA MET A 27 9.34 -1.71 -2.86
C MET A 27 9.82 -2.96 -3.61
N LEU A 28 9.37 -4.16 -3.24
CA LEU A 28 9.70 -5.38 -3.98
C LEU A 28 8.89 -5.54 -5.27
N VAL A 29 7.68 -4.99 -5.31
CA VAL A 29 6.68 -5.29 -6.34
C VAL A 29 6.63 -4.23 -7.43
N LEU A 30 6.81 -2.96 -7.04
CA LEU A 30 6.86 -1.86 -7.97
C LEU A 30 8.18 -1.87 -8.72
N ASP A 31 8.12 -1.72 -10.04
CA ASP A 31 9.31 -1.54 -10.85
C ASP A 31 9.88 -0.12 -10.74
N GLY A 32 11.03 0.10 -11.39
CA GLY A 32 11.72 1.39 -11.35
C GLY A 32 10.88 2.53 -11.89
N GLU A 33 10.16 2.33 -13.00
CA GLU A 33 9.32 3.38 -13.60
C GLU A 33 8.16 3.76 -12.69
N GLN A 34 7.48 2.78 -12.09
CA GLN A 34 6.41 3.02 -11.13
C GLN A 34 6.92 3.78 -9.89
N LYS A 35 8.10 3.41 -9.37
CA LYS A 35 8.72 4.10 -8.23
C LYS A 35 9.07 5.53 -8.57
N ILE A 36 9.68 5.77 -9.74
CA ILE A 36 10.03 7.12 -10.21
C ILE A 36 8.76 7.96 -10.40
N ALA A 37 7.71 7.39 -10.99
CA ALA A 37 6.44 8.08 -11.18
C ALA A 37 5.82 8.49 -9.84
N ILE A 38 5.81 7.58 -8.84
CA ILE A 38 5.31 7.89 -7.49
C ILE A 38 6.18 8.96 -6.82
N ALA A 39 7.51 8.82 -6.85
CA ALA A 39 8.44 9.78 -6.24
C ALA A 39 8.30 11.20 -6.82
N SER A 40 7.92 11.30 -8.09
CA SER A 40 7.76 12.58 -8.80
C SER A 40 6.45 13.29 -8.49
N LEU A 41 5.50 12.64 -7.79
CA LEU A 41 4.26 13.28 -7.36
C LEU A 41 4.54 14.27 -6.22
N GLN A 42 3.81 15.37 -6.23
CA GLN A 42 3.63 16.19 -5.02
C GLN A 42 2.73 15.45 -4.03
N GLU A 43 2.92 15.69 -2.73
CA GLU A 43 2.16 15.00 -1.67
C GLU A 43 0.64 15.15 -1.86
N GLU A 44 0.17 16.32 -2.29
CA GLU A 44 -1.25 16.59 -2.58
C GLU A 44 -1.83 15.75 -3.73
N ASN A 45 -0.99 15.29 -4.65
CA ASN A 45 -1.39 14.47 -5.80
C ASN A 45 -1.35 12.96 -5.49
N LEU A 46 -0.93 12.55 -4.29
CA LEU A 46 -0.96 11.13 -3.90
C LEU A 46 -2.39 10.56 -3.88
N ILE A 47 -3.41 11.41 -3.76
CA ILE A 47 -4.82 11.01 -3.84
C ILE A 47 -5.18 10.38 -5.19
N ASP A 48 -4.49 10.75 -6.27
CA ASP A 48 -4.73 10.18 -7.60
C ASP A 48 -4.41 8.68 -7.67
N LEU A 49 -3.63 8.18 -6.70
CA LEU A 49 -3.30 6.78 -6.57
C LEU A 49 -4.41 5.96 -5.86
N HIS A 50 -5.46 6.61 -5.34
CA HIS A 50 -6.47 5.98 -4.50
C HIS A 50 -7.19 4.78 -5.16
N PHE A 51 -7.63 4.94 -6.42
CA PHE A 51 -8.32 3.89 -7.19
C PHE A 51 -7.37 2.98 -7.96
N SER A 52 -6.07 3.25 -7.96
CA SER A 52 -5.06 2.42 -8.59
C SER A 52 -4.25 1.65 -7.54
N LEU A 53 -3.17 2.24 -7.05
CA LEU A 53 -2.31 1.63 -6.03
C LEU A 53 -3.06 1.40 -4.71
N GLY A 54 -3.91 2.35 -4.29
CA GLY A 54 -4.67 2.23 -3.05
C GLY A 54 -5.60 1.03 -3.05
N MET A 55 -6.34 0.82 -4.14
CA MET A 55 -7.19 -0.36 -4.32
C MET A 55 -6.38 -1.66 -4.29
N ASN A 56 -5.22 -1.69 -4.95
CA ASN A 56 -4.34 -2.87 -4.91
C ASN A 56 -3.82 -3.15 -3.49
N ILE A 57 -3.45 -2.11 -2.73
CA ILE A 57 -3.03 -2.22 -1.33
C ILE A 57 -4.16 -2.81 -0.48
N ARG A 58 -5.39 -2.28 -0.60
CA ARG A 58 -6.54 -2.76 0.18
C ARG A 58 -6.80 -4.23 -0.04
N ASN A 59 -6.76 -4.66 -1.30
CA ASN A 59 -7.03 -6.03 -1.70
C ASN A 59 -5.88 -6.99 -1.32
N ALA A 60 -4.63 -6.56 -1.49
CA ALA A 60 -3.48 -7.42 -1.24
C ALA A 60 -3.10 -7.49 0.24
N PHE A 61 -3.34 -6.45 1.04
CA PHE A 61 -2.92 -6.43 2.45
C PHE A 61 -4.06 -6.78 3.42
N GLY A 62 -5.18 -7.29 2.88
CA GLY A 62 -6.35 -7.69 3.65
C GLY A 62 -6.90 -6.57 4.51
N LEU A 63 -6.96 -5.33 3.98
CA LEU A 63 -7.51 -4.20 4.74
C LEU A 63 -9.03 -4.30 4.90
N HIS A 64 -9.72 -5.09 4.07
CA HIS A 64 -11.15 -5.37 4.25
C HIS A 64 -11.44 -6.48 5.27
N GLU A 65 -10.41 -7.22 5.69
CA GLU A 65 -10.59 -8.38 6.56
C GLU A 65 -10.74 -7.97 8.03
N PRO A 66 -11.68 -8.56 8.77
CA PRO A 66 -11.77 -8.38 10.22
C PRO A 66 -10.45 -8.74 10.90
N GLY A 67 -9.96 -7.84 11.76
CA GLY A 67 -8.71 -8.06 12.51
C GLY A 67 -7.44 -7.87 11.69
N SER A 68 -7.50 -7.14 10.56
CA SER A 68 -6.32 -6.73 9.80
C SER A 68 -5.26 -6.10 10.71
N LYS A 69 -4.13 -6.78 10.86
CA LYS A 69 -3.05 -6.34 11.75
C LYS A 69 -2.44 -5.02 11.29
N LEU A 70 -2.36 -4.80 9.97
CA LEU A 70 -1.93 -3.52 9.41
C LEU A 70 -2.88 -2.38 9.81
N LEU A 71 -4.19 -2.56 9.69
CA LEU A 71 -5.16 -1.54 10.14
C LEU A 71 -4.98 -1.23 11.61
N VAL A 72 -4.89 -2.25 12.47
CA VAL A 72 -4.67 -2.08 13.91
C VAL A 72 -3.38 -1.30 14.18
N SER A 73 -2.30 -1.58 13.44
CA SER A 73 -1.01 -0.89 13.59
C SER A 73 -1.05 0.59 13.20
N ILE A 74 -1.93 0.96 12.28
CA ILE A 74 -2.12 2.35 11.85
C ILE A 74 -3.04 3.06 12.84
N ASN A 75 -4.26 2.55 12.96
CA ASN A 75 -5.28 2.98 13.90
C ASN A 75 -6.47 2.01 13.80
N ASN A 76 -6.89 1.42 14.92
CA ASN A 76 -7.95 0.39 14.97
C ASN A 76 -9.34 0.84 14.49
N THR A 77 -9.56 2.13 14.22
CA THR A 77 -10.85 2.66 13.71
C THR A 77 -10.74 3.30 12.32
N ILE A 78 -9.58 3.20 11.66
CA ILE A 78 -9.37 3.84 10.36
C ILE A 78 -10.11 3.09 9.25
N HIS A 79 -10.65 3.82 8.28
CA HIS A 79 -11.24 3.21 7.10
C HIS A 79 -10.14 2.59 6.22
N PRO A 80 -10.37 1.45 5.55
CA PRO A 80 -9.39 0.83 4.65
C PRO A 80 -8.86 1.77 3.56
N ASP A 81 -9.70 2.68 3.06
CA ASP A 81 -9.31 3.71 2.10
C ASP A 81 -8.23 4.63 2.65
N ASP A 82 -8.44 5.16 3.85
CA ASP A 82 -7.49 6.06 4.51
C ASP A 82 -6.20 5.30 4.91
N ALA A 83 -6.31 4.06 5.38
CA ALA A 83 -5.15 3.22 5.68
C ALA A 83 -4.27 2.93 4.45
N SER A 84 -4.89 2.73 3.29
CA SER A 84 -4.13 2.59 2.04
C SER A 84 -3.42 3.90 1.67
N GLY A 85 -4.03 5.05 1.96
CA GLY A 85 -3.41 6.37 1.82
C GLY A 85 -2.18 6.54 2.73
N VAL A 86 -2.25 6.09 3.98
CA VAL A 86 -1.10 6.09 4.91
C VAL A 86 0.07 5.27 4.34
N SER A 87 -0.23 4.10 3.78
CA SER A 87 0.79 3.24 3.17
C SER A 87 1.41 3.86 1.92
N ILE A 88 0.60 4.52 1.07
CA ILE A 88 1.07 5.26 -0.11
C ILE A 88 1.97 6.42 0.29
N ARG A 89 1.56 7.21 1.28
CA ARG A 89 2.34 8.34 1.80
C ARG A 89 3.68 7.88 2.37
N ALA A 90 3.69 6.78 3.13
CA ALA A 90 4.91 6.21 3.67
C ALA A 90 5.85 5.67 2.58
N LEU A 91 5.30 5.06 1.52
CA LEU A 91 6.07 4.66 0.35
C LEU A 91 6.69 5.88 -0.33
N TRP A 92 5.90 6.92 -0.57
CA TRP A 92 6.36 8.16 -1.19
C TRP A 92 7.52 8.78 -0.41
N LEU A 93 7.37 8.93 0.92
CA LEU A 93 8.44 9.42 1.81
C LEU A 93 9.73 8.57 1.77
N LYS A 94 9.65 7.29 1.41
CA LYS A 94 10.83 6.41 1.27
C LYS A 94 11.50 6.57 -0.10
N LEU A 95 10.75 7.02 -1.10
CA LEU A 95 11.21 7.18 -2.48
C LEU A 95 11.78 8.58 -2.77
N THR A 96 11.40 9.58 -1.98
CA THR A 96 11.87 10.97 -2.02
C THR A 96 12.97 11.22 -1.00
#